data_AF-A0A921GBT6-F1
#
_entry.id   AF-A0A921GBT6-F1
#
_cell.length_a   1.000
_cell.length_b   1.000
_cell.length_c   1.000
_cell.angle_alpha   90.00
_cell.angle_beta   90.00
_cell.angle_gamma   90.00
#
_symmetry.space_group_name_H-M   'P 1'
#
loop_
_entity.id
_entity.type
_entity.pdbx_description
1 polymer ?
#
loop_
_entity_poly.entity_id
_entity_poly.type
_entity_poly.pdbx_seq_one_letter_code
_entity_poly.pdbx_strand_id
1 'polypeptide(L)'
;MNQQIDNILDEQKKFQQLMQPYKAAIKIIKTKLEIIDQNLEFKYGHSPIHNIQYRIKSPKSIINKLERKKLEKNIEGIKKLNDISGLRVICNYINDIHYIAQLLILQEDVVLIKYNNYITYPKKNGYRSLHLIVTVPVYQNDLLINVPVEIQIRTIAMDCWASLEHELVYKADKKANDEIKQRLKKCAEMMEKTDLEMQKIYMELNHP
;
A
#
# COMPACT_ATOMS: atom_id res chain seq x y z
N MET A 1 3.05 27.09 -31.87
CA MET A 1 3.87 26.85 -30.66
C MET A 1 3.04 27.04 -29.39
N ASN A 2 2.38 28.20 -29.19
CA ASN A 2 1.51 28.44 -28.02
C ASN A 2 0.33 27.46 -27.93
N GLN A 3 -0.36 27.17 -29.03
CA GLN A 3 -1.52 26.27 -29.03
C GLN A 3 -1.19 24.79 -28.70
N GLN A 4 0.04 24.35 -28.96
CA GLN A 4 0.52 23.02 -28.53
C GLN A 4 0.83 23.00 -27.02
N ILE A 5 1.38 24.09 -26.49
CA ILE A 5 1.64 24.25 -25.05
C ILE A 5 0.32 24.31 -24.28
N ASP A 6 -0.66 25.07 -24.77
CA ASP A 6 -2.00 25.20 -24.18
C ASP A 6 -2.73 23.84 -24.12
N ASN A 7 -2.67 23.06 -25.20
CA ASN A 7 -3.25 21.70 -25.22
C ASN A 7 -2.60 20.78 -24.19
N ILE A 8 -1.27 20.82 -24.04
CA ILE A 8 -0.56 20.01 -23.03
C ILE A 8 -0.97 20.42 -21.61
N LEU A 9 -1.09 21.72 -21.34
CA LEU A 9 -1.53 22.25 -20.05
C LEU A 9 -2.97 21.82 -19.72
N ASP A 10 -3.86 21.82 -20.71
CA ASP A 10 -5.25 21.39 -20.52
C ASP A 10 -5.38 19.88 -20.28
N GLU A 11 -4.61 19.05 -20.98
CA GLU A 11 -4.54 17.62 -20.72
C GLU A 11 -3.98 17.31 -19.32
N GLN A 12 -2.95 18.05 -18.89
CA GLN A 12 -2.41 17.93 -17.54
C GLN A 12 -3.46 18.31 -16.48
N LYS A 13 -4.20 19.40 -16.68
CA LYS A 13 -5.28 19.80 -15.77
C LYS A 13 -6.38 18.74 -15.68
N LYS A 14 -6.84 18.22 -16.82
CA LYS A 14 -7.85 17.14 -16.88
C LYS A 14 -7.37 15.89 -16.15
N PHE A 15 -6.11 15.49 -16.34
CA PHE A 15 -5.53 14.37 -15.62
C PHE A 15 -5.45 14.62 -14.11
N GLN A 16 -5.05 15.82 -13.70
CA GLN A 16 -5.02 16.19 -12.28
C GLN A 16 -6.41 16.12 -11.65
N GLN A 17 -7.45 16.62 -12.34
CA GLN A 17 -8.85 16.53 -11.91
C GLN A 17 -9.30 15.07 -11.76
N LEU A 18 -8.97 14.22 -12.73
CA LEU A 18 -9.27 12.78 -12.67
C LEU A 18 -8.61 12.10 -11.46
N MET A 19 -7.43 12.56 -11.04
CA MET A 19 -6.69 12.00 -9.91
C MET A 19 -7.12 12.55 -8.54
N GLN A 20 -7.91 13.62 -8.47
CA GLN A 20 -8.33 14.23 -7.19
C GLN A 20 -9.05 13.24 -6.27
N PRO A 21 -10.01 12.43 -6.73
CA PRO A 21 -10.72 11.49 -5.85
C PRO A 21 -9.79 10.46 -5.21
N TYR A 22 -8.79 9.99 -5.97
CA TYR A 22 -7.78 9.06 -5.47
C TYR A 22 -6.90 9.69 -4.39
N LYS A 23 -6.56 10.99 -4.52
CA LYS A 23 -5.84 11.72 -3.47
C LYS A 23 -6.71 11.93 -2.22
N ALA A 24 -7.98 12.23 -2.40
CA ALA A 24 -8.93 12.38 -1.29
C ALA A 24 -9.12 11.05 -0.54
N ALA A 25 -9.30 9.94 -1.26
CA ALA A 25 -9.40 8.60 -0.70
C ALA A 25 -8.19 8.22 0.18
N ILE A 26 -6.97 8.54 -0.29
CA ILE A 26 -5.73 8.37 0.52
C ILE A 26 -5.82 9.15 1.82
N LYS A 27 -6.22 10.43 1.76
CA LYS A 27 -6.32 11.27 2.97
C LYS A 27 -7.33 10.72 3.96
N ILE A 28 -8.49 10.26 3.50
CA ILE A 28 -9.53 9.69 4.36
C ILE A 28 -9.00 8.44 5.07
N ILE A 29 -8.46 7.47 4.31
CA ILE A 29 -7.94 6.24 4.90
C ILE A 29 -6.73 6.52 5.81
N LYS A 30 -5.82 7.43 5.43
CA LYS A 30 -4.68 7.82 6.27
C LYS A 30 -5.14 8.40 7.60
N THR A 31 -6.11 9.31 7.58
CA THR A 31 -6.68 9.92 8.79
C THR A 31 -7.33 8.85 9.68
N LYS A 32 -8.09 7.92 9.10
CA LYS A 32 -8.68 6.79 9.84
C LYS A 32 -7.62 5.92 10.51
N LEU A 33 -6.52 5.63 9.82
CA LEU A 33 -5.38 4.87 10.36
C LEU A 33 -4.67 5.63 11.49
N GLU A 34 -4.45 6.93 11.33
CA GLU A 34 -3.85 7.78 12.38
C GLU A 34 -4.73 7.85 13.63
N ILE A 35 -6.05 7.93 13.47
CA ILE A 35 -7.00 7.88 14.59
C ILE A 35 -6.98 6.51 15.27
N ILE A 36 -6.94 5.41 14.51
CA ILE A 36 -6.80 4.06 15.08
C ILE A 36 -5.53 3.98 15.93
N ASP A 37 -4.39 4.45 15.41
CA ASP A 37 -3.10 4.43 16.09
C ASP A 37 -3.13 5.22 17.41
N GLN A 38 -3.63 6.45 17.37
CA GLN A 38 -3.76 7.32 18.56
C GLN A 38 -4.67 6.70 19.62
N ASN A 39 -5.78 6.07 19.22
CA ASN A 39 -6.69 5.42 20.15
C ASN A 39 -6.04 4.20 20.84
N LEU A 40 -5.19 3.47 20.12
CA LEU A 40 -4.45 2.34 20.68
C LEU A 40 -3.34 2.79 21.61
N GLU A 41 -2.63 3.87 21.28
CA GLU A 41 -1.66 4.50 22.17
C GLU A 41 -2.32 4.96 23.46
N PHE A 42 -3.46 5.65 23.36
CA PHE A 42 -4.18 6.12 24.55
C PHE A 42 -4.71 4.97 25.42
N LYS A 43 -5.25 3.91 24.81
CA LYS A 43 -5.90 2.81 25.54
C LYS A 43 -4.91 1.78 26.11
N TYR A 44 -3.80 1.55 25.43
CA TYR A 44 -2.88 0.46 25.74
C TYR A 44 -1.42 0.90 25.94
N GLY A 45 -1.11 2.20 25.76
CA GLY A 45 0.25 2.71 25.85
C GLY A 45 1.16 2.29 24.69
N HIS A 46 0.58 1.81 23.59
CA HIS A 46 1.31 1.29 22.43
C HIS A 46 0.77 1.89 21.12
N SER A 47 1.63 2.57 20.37
CA SER A 47 1.38 3.01 19.00
C SER A 47 1.85 1.92 18.03
N PRO A 48 0.94 1.15 17.41
CA PRO A 48 1.33 0.08 16.51
C PRO A 48 1.92 0.56 15.17
N ILE A 49 1.62 1.77 14.72
CA ILE A 49 2.08 2.32 13.42
C ILE A 49 3.39 3.09 13.60
N HIS A 50 4.46 2.56 13.04
CA HIS A 50 5.75 3.26 12.93
C HIS A 50 5.70 4.40 11.90
N ASN A 51 5.10 4.17 10.72
CA ASN A 51 5.02 5.17 9.66
C ASN A 51 3.93 4.83 8.62
N ILE A 52 3.33 5.85 8.02
CA ILE A 52 2.42 5.72 6.87
C ILE A 52 2.99 6.47 5.67
N GLN A 53 3.27 5.74 4.60
CA GLN A 53 3.64 6.30 3.30
C GLN A 53 2.46 6.22 2.35
N TYR A 54 2.35 7.18 1.44
CA TYR A 54 1.35 7.17 0.39
C TYR A 54 1.98 7.33 -0.99
N ARG A 55 1.30 6.82 -2.01
CA ARG A 55 1.67 7.01 -3.41
C ARG A 55 0.45 7.12 -4.30
N ILE A 56 0.57 7.93 -5.33
CA ILE A 56 -0.32 7.90 -6.50
C ILE A 56 0.47 7.30 -7.66
N LYS A 57 -0.15 6.37 -8.38
CA LYS A 57 0.47 5.73 -9.54
C LYS A 57 0.76 6.76 -10.63
N SER A 58 1.96 6.73 -11.21
CA SER A 58 2.33 7.66 -12.29
C SER A 58 1.53 7.39 -13.57
N PRO A 59 1.29 8.40 -14.43
CA PRO A 59 0.58 8.22 -15.70
C PRO A 59 1.14 7.06 -16.55
N LYS A 60 2.48 7.00 -16.68
CA LYS A 60 3.18 5.92 -17.39
C LYS A 60 2.85 4.54 -16.79
N SER A 61 2.85 4.45 -15.47
CA SER A 61 2.53 3.19 -14.77
C SER A 61 1.05 2.80 -14.88
N ILE A 62 0.14 3.78 -14.99
CA ILE A 62 -1.29 3.56 -15.26
C ILE A 62 -1.45 2.98 -16.67
N ILE A 63 -0.90 3.64 -17.70
CA ILE A 63 -0.97 3.19 -19.09
C ILE A 63 -0.43 1.77 -19.24
N ASN A 64 0.78 1.50 -18.72
CA ASN A 64 1.39 0.17 -18.76
C ASN A 64 0.52 -0.88 -18.03
N LYS A 65 -0.28 -0.49 -17.05
CA LYS A 65 -1.18 -1.41 -16.34
C LYS A 65 -2.47 -1.67 -17.11
N LEU A 66 -3.03 -0.65 -17.77
CA LEU A 66 -4.17 -0.79 -18.67
C LEU A 66 -3.84 -1.76 -19.81
N GLU A 67 -2.69 -1.58 -20.45
CA GLU A 67 -2.21 -2.47 -21.52
C GLU A 67 -2.07 -3.92 -21.06
N ARG A 68 -1.38 -4.15 -19.93
CA ARG A 68 -1.21 -5.49 -19.35
C ARG A 68 -2.54 -6.17 -19.01
N LYS A 69 -3.56 -5.37 -18.63
CA LYS A 69 -4.91 -5.86 -18.34
C LYS A 69 -5.84 -5.86 -19.56
N LYS A 70 -5.35 -5.48 -20.74
CA LYS A 70 -6.15 -5.32 -21.97
C LYS A 70 -7.39 -4.42 -21.77
N LEU A 71 -7.22 -3.36 -20.98
CA LEU A 71 -8.26 -2.35 -20.74
C LEU A 71 -8.08 -1.17 -21.69
N GLU A 72 -9.18 -0.49 -21.98
CA GLU A 72 -9.16 0.73 -22.78
C GLU A 72 -8.32 1.83 -22.13
N LYS A 73 -7.61 2.62 -22.94
CA LYS A 73 -6.76 3.73 -22.48
C LYS A 73 -7.58 5.02 -22.31
N ASN A 74 -8.70 4.92 -21.60
CA ASN A 74 -9.62 6.02 -21.33
C ASN A 74 -10.00 6.08 -19.84
N ILE A 75 -10.84 7.04 -19.47
CA ILE A 75 -11.29 7.24 -18.08
C ILE A 75 -11.97 5.99 -17.51
N GLU A 76 -12.78 5.29 -18.30
CA GLU A 76 -13.47 4.07 -17.87
C GLU A 76 -12.51 2.91 -17.62
N GLY A 77 -11.45 2.80 -18.42
CA GLY A 77 -10.35 1.87 -18.15
C GLY A 77 -9.61 2.20 -16.84
N ILE A 78 -9.34 3.49 -16.58
CA ILE A 78 -8.69 3.94 -15.35
C ILE A 78 -9.53 3.60 -14.12
N LYS A 79 -10.85 3.84 -14.16
CA LYS A 79 -11.78 3.52 -13.06
C LYS A 79 -11.78 2.02 -12.70
N LYS A 80 -11.41 1.13 -13.62
CA LYS A 80 -11.28 -0.32 -13.38
C LYS A 80 -9.96 -0.73 -12.70
N LEU A 81 -9.07 0.22 -12.39
CA LEU A 81 -7.82 -0.04 -11.67
C LEU A 81 -7.98 0.23 -10.17
N ASN A 82 -7.69 -0.79 -9.36
CA ASN A 82 -7.85 -0.72 -7.91
C ASN A 82 -6.61 -0.18 -7.15
N ASP A 83 -5.47 -0.01 -7.83
CA ASP A 83 -4.17 0.37 -7.23
C ASP A 83 -3.63 1.69 -7.79
N ILE A 84 -4.53 2.60 -8.15
CA ILE A 84 -4.15 3.98 -8.50
C ILE A 84 -3.70 4.73 -7.25
N SER A 85 -4.46 4.56 -6.18
CA SER A 85 -4.15 5.09 -4.86
C SER A 85 -3.59 3.97 -3.98
N GLY A 86 -2.45 4.24 -3.33
CA GLY A 86 -1.73 3.25 -2.54
C GLY A 86 -1.26 3.83 -1.22
N LEU A 87 -1.54 3.12 -0.13
CA LEU A 87 -1.01 3.36 1.20
C LEU A 87 -0.10 2.21 1.61
N ARG A 88 1.00 2.56 2.28
CA ARG A 88 1.88 1.61 2.95
C ARG A 88 1.93 1.95 4.42
N VAL A 89 1.45 1.02 5.23
CA VAL A 89 1.41 1.14 6.69
C VAL A 89 2.51 0.26 7.24
N ILE A 90 3.50 0.87 7.87
CA ILE A 90 4.63 0.20 8.48
C ILE A 90 4.34 0.14 9.98
N CYS A 91 4.19 -1.06 10.50
CA CYS A 91 3.91 -1.35 11.90
C CYS A 91 5.19 -1.74 12.64
N ASN A 92 5.19 -1.57 13.95
CA ASN A 92 6.29 -1.97 14.81
C ASN A 92 6.43 -3.50 14.86
N TYR A 93 5.31 -4.22 15.06
CA TYR A 93 5.34 -5.67 15.19
C TYR A 93 4.36 -6.40 14.26
N ILE A 94 4.48 -7.73 14.19
CA ILE A 94 3.66 -8.58 13.30
C ILE A 94 2.20 -8.61 13.78
N ASN A 95 1.96 -8.66 15.09
CA ASN A 95 0.60 -8.69 15.64
C ASN A 95 -0.20 -7.43 15.36
N ASP A 96 0.48 -6.28 15.33
CA ASP A 96 -0.10 -4.98 15.03
C ASP A 96 -0.76 -4.96 13.64
N ILE A 97 -0.17 -5.67 12.66
CA ILE A 97 -0.63 -5.70 11.27
C ILE A 97 -2.07 -6.17 11.17
N HIS A 98 -2.38 -7.30 11.80
CA HIS A 98 -3.71 -7.89 11.74
C HIS A 98 -4.73 -7.06 12.52
N TYR A 99 -4.30 -6.49 13.65
CA TYR A 99 -5.18 -5.70 14.49
C TYR A 99 -5.58 -4.39 13.83
N ILE A 100 -4.64 -3.62 13.28
CA ILE A 100 -4.93 -2.40 12.51
C ILE A 100 -5.81 -2.72 11.30
N ALA A 101 -5.50 -3.79 10.57
CA ALA A 101 -6.29 -4.22 9.42
C ALA A 101 -7.76 -4.46 9.81
N GLN A 102 -7.99 -5.18 10.91
CA GLN A 102 -9.32 -5.48 11.41
C GLN A 102 -10.07 -4.21 11.85
N LEU A 103 -9.42 -3.33 12.62
CA LEU A 103 -10.04 -2.08 13.08
C LEU A 103 -10.42 -1.16 11.93
N LEU A 104 -9.63 -1.13 10.85
CA LEU A 104 -9.94 -0.34 9.67
C LEU A 104 -11.17 -0.89 8.92
N ILE A 105 -11.25 -2.20 8.70
CA ILE A 105 -12.36 -2.81 7.94
C ILE A 105 -13.67 -2.88 8.72
N LEU A 106 -13.63 -2.67 10.05
CA LEU A 106 -14.82 -2.60 10.89
C LEU A 106 -15.56 -1.25 10.79
N GLN A 107 -14.93 -0.23 10.22
CA GLN A 107 -15.58 1.07 10.04
C GLN A 107 -16.65 0.98 8.94
N GLU A 108 -17.84 1.51 9.22
CA GLU A 108 -19.04 1.35 8.36
C GLU A 108 -18.85 1.86 6.93
N ASP A 109 -18.03 2.89 6.74
CA ASP A 109 -17.76 3.54 5.46
C ASP A 109 -16.53 2.96 4.73
N VAL A 110 -15.94 1.87 5.23
CA VAL A 110 -14.80 1.17 4.62
C VAL A 110 -15.24 -0.21 4.15
N VAL A 111 -15.32 -0.40 2.83
CA VAL A 111 -15.74 -1.69 2.25
C VAL A 111 -14.52 -2.47 1.76
N LEU A 112 -14.32 -3.68 2.28
CA LEU A 112 -13.26 -4.59 1.84
C LEU A 112 -13.60 -5.23 0.49
N ILE A 113 -12.76 -5.01 -0.51
CA ILE A 113 -12.88 -5.58 -1.86
C ILE A 113 -11.96 -6.80 -2.04
N LYS A 114 -10.75 -6.75 -1.47
CA LYS A 114 -9.77 -7.84 -1.60
C LYS A 114 -8.87 -7.94 -0.38
N TYR A 115 -8.57 -9.17 0.01
CA TYR A 115 -7.65 -9.51 1.08
C TYR A 115 -6.61 -10.52 0.57
N ASN A 116 -5.31 -10.20 0.64
CA ASN A 116 -4.24 -11.15 0.38
C ASN A 116 -3.23 -11.12 1.53
N ASN A 117 -3.09 -12.25 2.21
CA ASN A 117 -2.16 -12.39 3.33
C ASN A 117 -0.87 -13.06 2.88
N TYR A 118 0.10 -12.26 2.43
CA TYR A 118 1.45 -12.75 2.09
C TYR A 118 2.35 -12.90 3.31
N ILE A 119 1.88 -12.64 4.53
CA ILE A 119 2.64 -12.92 5.75
C ILE A 119 2.54 -14.42 6.03
N THR A 120 1.31 -14.95 6.09
CA THR A 120 1.04 -16.38 6.26
C THR A 120 1.41 -17.18 5.02
N TYR A 121 1.15 -16.65 3.82
CA TYR A 121 1.44 -17.31 2.55
C TYR A 121 2.43 -16.48 1.70
N PRO A 122 3.73 -16.47 2.07
CA PRO A 122 4.73 -15.66 1.38
C PRO A 122 4.86 -16.05 -0.09
N LYS A 123 5.23 -15.07 -0.92
CA LYS A 123 5.55 -15.35 -2.33
C LYS A 123 6.82 -16.18 -2.43
N LYS A 124 7.02 -16.83 -3.58
CA LYS A 124 8.21 -17.67 -3.85
C LYS A 124 9.56 -16.96 -3.62
N ASN A 125 9.62 -15.63 -3.83
CA ASN A 125 10.83 -14.84 -3.63
C ASN A 125 11.08 -14.45 -2.15
N GLY A 126 10.20 -14.80 -1.21
CA GLY A 126 10.29 -14.42 0.20
C GLY A 126 9.51 -13.16 0.57
N TYR A 127 8.82 -12.53 -0.39
CA TYR A 127 8.03 -11.32 -0.13
C TYR A 127 6.88 -11.59 0.86
N ARG A 128 6.80 -10.72 1.89
CA ARG A 128 5.76 -10.70 2.92
C ARG A 128 5.13 -9.31 3.06
N SER A 129 3.81 -9.28 3.20
CA SER A 129 2.99 -8.09 3.48
C SER A 129 1.52 -8.53 3.55
N LEU A 130 0.70 -7.81 4.30
CA LEU A 130 -0.76 -7.93 4.21
C LEU A 130 -1.29 -6.91 3.21
N HIS A 131 -2.01 -7.36 2.18
CA HIS A 131 -2.58 -6.48 1.15
C HIS A 131 -4.10 -6.43 1.26
N LEU A 132 -4.62 -5.24 1.47
CA LEU A 132 -6.03 -4.93 1.41
C LEU A 132 -6.32 -4.07 0.17
N ILE A 133 -7.46 -4.31 -0.47
CA ILE A 133 -8.08 -3.33 -1.35
C ILE A 133 -9.40 -2.98 -0.69
N VAL A 134 -9.55 -1.72 -0.32
CA VAL A 134 -10.80 -1.19 0.26
C VAL A 134 -11.36 -0.10 -0.64
N THR A 135 -12.66 0.17 -0.55
CA THR A 135 -13.26 1.38 -1.12
C THR A 135 -13.80 2.27 -0.02
N VAL A 136 -13.69 3.57 -0.24
CA VAL A 136 -14.15 4.62 0.67
C VAL A 136 -14.93 5.67 -0.13
N PRO A 137 -16.03 6.23 0.43
CA PRO A 137 -16.78 7.30 -0.22
C PRO A 137 -15.95 8.58 -0.33
N VAL A 138 -15.99 9.20 -1.51
CA VAL A 138 -15.38 10.51 -1.81
C VAL A 138 -16.40 11.34 -2.58
N TYR A 139 -16.58 12.60 -2.17
CA TYR A 139 -17.37 13.55 -2.94
C TYR A 139 -16.54 14.14 -4.08
N GLN A 140 -17.04 14.04 -5.30
CA GLN A 140 -16.50 14.68 -6.48
C GLN A 140 -17.64 15.33 -7.27
N ASN A 141 -17.58 16.64 -7.50
CA ASN A 141 -18.59 17.40 -8.24
C ASN A 141 -20.02 17.08 -7.76
N ASP A 142 -20.23 17.17 -6.45
CA ASP A 142 -21.52 16.90 -5.78
C ASP A 142 -22.05 15.46 -5.91
N LEU A 143 -21.23 14.54 -6.44
CA LEU A 143 -21.54 13.11 -6.51
C LEU A 143 -20.68 12.32 -5.53
N LEU A 144 -21.33 11.39 -4.81
CA LEU A 144 -20.66 10.43 -3.97
C LEU A 144 -20.15 9.27 -4.82
N ILE A 145 -18.84 9.05 -4.83
CA ILE A 145 -18.19 7.93 -5.54
C ILE A 145 -17.35 7.10 -4.57
N ASN A 146 -17.39 5.78 -4.73
CA ASN A 146 -16.55 4.87 -3.96
C ASN A 146 -15.21 4.69 -4.67
N VAL A 147 -14.12 5.10 -4.02
CA VAL A 147 -12.78 5.10 -4.61
C VAL A 147 -11.93 4.00 -3.99
N PRO A 148 -11.31 3.12 -4.80
CA PRO A 148 -10.47 2.05 -4.28
C PRO A 148 -9.11 2.56 -3.81
N VAL A 149 -8.65 2.00 -2.69
CA VAL A 149 -7.33 2.22 -2.08
C VAL A 149 -6.67 0.87 -1.82
N GLU A 150 -5.48 0.67 -2.41
CA GLU A 150 -4.62 -0.47 -2.06
C GLU A 150 -3.83 -0.13 -0.80
N ILE A 151 -3.97 -0.92 0.26
CA ILE A 151 -3.26 -0.75 1.52
C ILE A 151 -2.32 -1.94 1.70
N GLN A 152 -1.03 -1.66 1.85
CA GLN A 152 0.00 -2.65 2.12
C GLN A 152 0.49 -2.45 3.54
N ILE A 153 0.18 -3.40 4.42
CA ILE A 153 0.55 -3.37 5.83
C ILE A 153 1.74 -4.32 6.02
N ARG A 154 2.78 -3.85 6.70
CA ARG A 154 4.10 -4.50 6.83
C ARG A 154 4.72 -4.18 8.18
N THR A 155 5.66 -5.00 8.64
CA THR A 155 6.62 -4.59 9.67
C THR A 155 7.76 -3.76 9.07
N ILE A 156 8.58 -3.17 9.93
CA ILE A 156 9.83 -2.49 9.54
C ILE A 156 10.74 -3.45 8.75
N ALA A 157 10.89 -4.69 9.22
CA ALA A 157 11.73 -5.70 8.58
C ALA A 157 11.21 -6.08 7.17
N MET A 158 9.90 -6.31 7.05
CA MET A 158 9.26 -6.59 5.76
C MET A 158 9.42 -5.42 4.78
N ASP A 159 9.29 -4.18 5.26
CA ASP A 159 9.43 -3.02 4.39
C ASP A 159 10.86 -2.78 3.93
N CYS A 160 11.83 -2.95 4.82
CA CYS A 160 13.25 -2.89 4.49
C CYS A 160 13.60 -3.91 3.39
N TRP A 161 13.25 -5.17 3.59
CA TRP A 161 13.52 -6.22 2.61
C TRP A 161 12.87 -5.93 1.26
N ALA A 162 11.57 -5.59 1.26
CA ALA A 162 10.82 -5.37 0.03
C ALA A 162 11.28 -4.13 -0.74
N SER A 163 11.78 -3.11 -0.04
CA SER A 163 12.32 -1.90 -0.68
C SER A 163 13.66 -2.19 -1.34
N LEU A 164 14.55 -2.92 -0.66
CA LEU A 164 15.85 -3.35 -1.20
C LEU A 164 15.70 -4.33 -2.37
N GLU A 165 14.83 -5.33 -2.23
CA GLU A 165 14.58 -6.30 -3.31
C GLU A 165 14.05 -5.61 -4.56
N HIS A 166 13.08 -4.69 -4.40
CA HIS A 166 12.54 -3.95 -5.52
C HIS A 166 13.59 -3.07 -6.20
N GLU A 167 14.47 -2.41 -5.44
CA GLU A 167 15.57 -1.64 -6.01
C GLU A 167 16.57 -2.51 -6.77
N LEU A 168 17.01 -3.61 -6.17
CA LEU A 168 18.01 -4.52 -6.75
C LEU A 168 17.49 -5.29 -7.97
N VAL A 169 16.21 -5.68 -7.98
CA VAL A 169 15.63 -6.53 -9.03
C VAL A 169 14.93 -5.72 -10.13
N TYR A 170 14.32 -4.58 -9.78
CA TYR A 170 13.48 -3.82 -10.72
C TYR A 170 14.18 -2.61 -11.34
N LYS A 171 15.09 -1.95 -10.61
CA LYS A 171 15.80 -0.76 -11.13
C LYS A 171 17.17 -1.08 -11.73
N ALA A 172 17.81 -2.16 -11.31
CA ALA A 172 18.99 -2.64 -12.02
C ALA A 172 18.53 -3.28 -13.32
N ASP A 173 18.94 -2.74 -14.47
CA ASP A 173 18.76 -3.34 -15.82
C ASP A 173 19.43 -4.73 -15.97
N LYS A 174 19.83 -5.33 -14.86
CA LYS A 174 20.46 -6.64 -14.73
C LYS A 174 19.38 -7.63 -14.31
N LYS A 175 19.07 -8.59 -15.19
CA LYS A 175 18.28 -9.76 -14.79
C LYS A 175 18.99 -10.45 -13.63
N ALA A 176 18.45 -10.32 -12.41
CA ALA A 176 18.95 -11.07 -11.27
C ALA A 176 18.95 -12.56 -11.62
N ASN A 177 20.14 -13.18 -11.57
CA ASN A 177 20.26 -14.63 -11.78
C ASN A 177 19.63 -15.37 -10.60
N ASP A 178 19.42 -16.68 -10.75
CA ASP A 178 18.71 -17.46 -9.74
C ASP A 178 19.46 -17.54 -8.41
N GLU A 179 20.80 -17.45 -8.43
CA GLU A 179 21.62 -17.35 -7.23
C GLU A 179 21.31 -16.09 -6.41
N ILE A 180 21.22 -14.92 -7.05
CA ILE A 180 20.85 -13.67 -6.38
C ILE A 180 19.45 -13.77 -5.80
N LYS A 181 18.49 -14.33 -6.54
CA LYS A 181 17.11 -14.53 -6.03
C LYS A 181 17.09 -15.44 -4.80
N GLN A 182 17.89 -16.51 -4.79
CA GLN A 182 18.02 -17.39 -3.63
C GLN A 182 18.63 -16.66 -2.43
N ARG A 183 19.65 -15.82 -2.65
CA ARG A 183 20.25 -15.00 -1.58
C ARG A 183 19.25 -13.99 -1.01
N LEU A 184 18.50 -13.30 -1.87
CA LEU A 184 17.44 -12.38 -1.44
C LEU A 184 16.37 -13.11 -0.63
N LYS A 185 15.95 -14.30 -1.06
CA LYS A 185 15.00 -15.13 -0.32
C LYS A 185 15.55 -15.52 1.06
N LYS A 186 16.82 -15.94 1.16
CA LYS A 186 17.47 -16.25 2.45
C LYS A 186 17.49 -15.03 3.37
N CYS A 187 17.76 -13.83 2.83
CA CYS A 187 17.66 -12.60 3.62
C CYS A 187 16.23 -12.37 4.15
N ALA A 188 15.20 -12.66 3.36
CA ALA A 188 13.80 -12.52 3.80
C ALA A 188 13.49 -13.47 4.97
N GLU A 189 13.97 -14.71 4.90
CA GLU A 189 13.80 -15.74 5.93
C GLU A 189 14.56 -15.36 7.22
N MET A 190 15.76 -14.81 7.11
CA MET A 190 16.51 -14.30 8.27
C MET A 190 15.81 -13.11 8.93
N MET A 191 15.35 -12.15 8.13
CA MET A 191 14.67 -10.96 8.63
C MET A 191 13.36 -11.31 9.34
N GLU A 192 12.60 -12.29 8.85
CA GLU A 192 11.43 -12.80 9.57
C GLU A 192 11.79 -13.38 10.93
N LYS A 193 12.85 -14.19 11.03
CA LYS A 193 13.26 -14.74 12.33
C LYS A 193 13.57 -13.62 13.30
N THR A 194 14.31 -12.61 12.87
CA THR A 194 14.58 -11.42 13.69
C THR A 194 13.29 -10.69 14.09
N ASP A 195 12.35 -10.51 13.15
CA ASP A 195 11.07 -9.84 13.38
C ASP A 195 10.21 -10.60 14.42
N LEU A 196 10.18 -11.93 14.33
CA LEU A 196 9.49 -12.80 15.30
C LEU A 196 10.14 -12.78 16.69
N GLU A 197 11.48 -12.81 16.77
CA GLU A 197 12.16 -12.71 18.07
C GLU A 197 11.93 -11.34 18.72
N MET A 198 11.96 -10.25 17.95
CA MET A 198 11.63 -8.91 18.46
C MET A 198 10.19 -8.82 18.96
N GLN A 199 9.24 -9.44 18.25
CA GLN A 199 7.84 -9.55 18.71
C GLN A 199 7.73 -10.30 20.03
N LYS A 200 8.47 -11.40 20.23
CA LYS A 200 8.45 -12.17 21.48
C LYS A 200 9.01 -11.36 22.64
N ILE A 201 10.17 -10.73 22.47
CA ILE A 201 10.78 -9.87 23.48
C ILE A 201 9.80 -8.75 23.89
N TYR A 202 9.13 -8.13 22.92
CA TYR A 202 8.12 -7.12 23.21
C TYR A 202 6.96 -7.66 24.04
N MET A 203 6.45 -8.84 23.71
CA MET A 203 5.38 -9.48 24.48
C MET A 203 5.80 -9.80 25.91
N GLU A 204 6.99 -10.36 26.11
CA GLU A 204 7.52 -10.70 27.44
C GLU A 204 7.67 -9.47 28.33
N LEU A 205 8.03 -8.31 27.76
CA LEU A 205 8.19 -7.06 28.51
C LEU A 205 6.88 -6.34 28.83
N ASN A 206 5.85 -6.47 27.99
CA ASN A 206 4.62 -5.66 28.07
C ASN A 206 3.35 -6.46 28.41
N HIS A 207 3.42 -7.80 28.37
CA HIS A 207 2.33 -8.71 28.71
C HIS A 207 2.85 -9.88 29.58
N PRO A 208 3.35 -9.61 30.81
CA PRO A 208 3.88 -10.63 31.71
C PRO A 208 2.80 -11.58 32.27
#